data_AF-A0A0M3HHW9-F1
#
_entry.id   AF-A0A0M3HHW9-F1
#
_cell.length_a   1.000
_cell.length_b   1.000
_cell.length_c   1.000
_cell.angle_alpha   90.00
_cell.angle_beta   90.00
_cell.angle_gamma   90.00
#
_symmetry.space_group_name_H-M   'P 1'
#
loop_
_entity.id
_entity.type
_entity.pdbx_description
1 polymer ?
#
loop_
_entity_poly.entity_id
_entity_poly.type
_entity_poly.pdbx_seq_one_letter_code
_entity_poly.pdbx_strand_id
1 'polypeptide(L)'
;SVDRTVDKTTTTQGPADSSNQSATGDRAQRWVFNCCQRGLRPLLKEFSSIRKFLPKSINTVYFAKNSNKNRYMDVLCLDDTRVVLQGRPKDNDYIHANWVQLPSHRKYICTQGPLDETVEDFWLMVFKEKVAVIIMLCDLCESGETKCAEYYPNAIGKALTFGDIKVKNLQKQKSVDTMICFTLAVEIR
;
A
#
# COMPACT_ATOMS: atom_id res chain seq x y z
N SER A 1 9.48 -31.37 -71.97
CA SER A 1 9.01 -30.96 -70.64
C SER A 1 9.51 -31.94 -69.60
N VAL A 2 10.46 -31.46 -68.78
CA VAL A 2 10.67 -31.71 -67.34
C VAL A 2 9.68 -32.74 -66.75
N ASP A 3 10.06 -33.96 -66.35
CA ASP A 3 11.07 -34.45 -65.39
C ASP A 3 10.70 -34.25 -63.90
N ARG A 4 10.96 -35.31 -63.12
CA ARG A 4 11.00 -35.46 -61.64
C ARG A 4 9.87 -36.17 -60.89
N THR A 5 10.06 -37.48 -60.81
CA THR A 5 9.99 -38.35 -59.63
C THR A 5 10.42 -37.69 -58.30
N VAL A 6 9.70 -37.99 -57.21
CA VAL A 6 10.29 -38.19 -55.87
C VAL A 6 9.51 -39.28 -55.12
N ASP A 7 10.13 -40.45 -55.01
CA ASP A 7 9.95 -41.41 -53.92
C ASP A 7 10.67 -40.87 -52.68
N LYS A 8 10.14 -41.08 -51.45
CA LYS A 8 10.94 -41.46 -50.27
C LYS A 8 10.13 -41.63 -48.96
N THR A 9 10.10 -42.88 -48.53
CA THR A 9 10.42 -43.39 -47.17
C THR A 9 9.69 -42.84 -45.94
N THR A 10 8.83 -43.71 -45.39
CA THR A 10 8.82 -44.21 -44.01
C THR A 10 9.63 -43.40 -42.99
N THR A 11 8.94 -42.70 -42.09
CA THR A 11 9.50 -42.26 -40.81
C THR A 11 8.73 -42.91 -39.68
N THR A 12 9.50 -43.63 -38.87
CA THR A 12 9.18 -44.40 -37.67
C THR A 12 8.44 -43.61 -36.60
N GLN A 13 7.43 -44.25 -35.99
CA GLN A 13 6.83 -43.85 -34.72
C GLN A 13 7.91 -43.84 -33.63
N GLY A 14 8.21 -42.66 -33.08
CA GLY A 14 8.86 -42.52 -31.78
C GLY A 14 7.82 -42.61 -30.66
N PRO A 15 8.16 -43.13 -29.47
CA PRO A 15 7.20 -43.27 -28.39
C PRO A 15 6.76 -41.89 -27.91
N ALA A 16 5.45 -41.75 -27.69
CA ALA A 16 4.88 -40.59 -27.01
C ALA A 16 5.47 -40.56 -25.59
N ASP A 17 6.35 -39.60 -25.33
CA ASP A 17 6.84 -39.28 -24.00
C ASP A 17 5.65 -38.74 -23.19
N SER A 18 5.00 -39.67 -22.50
CA SER A 18 4.02 -39.43 -21.45
C SER A 18 4.76 -38.92 -20.20
N SER A 19 5.38 -37.75 -20.33
CA SER A 19 5.86 -37.01 -19.16
C SER A 19 4.66 -36.30 -18.53
N ASN A 20 4.16 -36.98 -17.51
CA ASN A 20 3.17 -36.59 -16.53
C ASN A 20 3.53 -35.20 -15.93
N GLN A 21 3.15 -34.10 -16.60
CA GLN A 21 3.30 -32.76 -16.05
C GLN A 21 2.20 -32.53 -15.01
N SER A 22 2.61 -32.55 -13.75
CA SER A 22 1.83 -32.22 -12.56
C SER A 22 0.89 -31.02 -12.81
N ALA A 23 -0.41 -31.29 -12.89
CA ALA A 23 -1.45 -30.28 -13.01
C ALA A 23 -1.71 -29.51 -11.70
N THR A 24 -0.64 -29.16 -10.97
CA THR A 24 -0.63 -28.06 -10.00
C THR A 24 -0.58 -26.75 -10.78
N GLY A 25 -1.61 -26.51 -11.60
CA GLY A 25 -1.74 -25.28 -12.35
C GLY A 25 -1.76 -24.09 -11.39
N ASP A 26 -0.94 -23.09 -11.68
CA ASP A 26 -0.82 -21.87 -10.89
C ASP A 26 -2.21 -21.32 -10.54
N ARG A 27 -2.51 -21.27 -9.23
CA ARG A 27 -3.79 -20.81 -8.72
C ARG A 27 -4.09 -19.39 -9.18
N ALA A 28 -3.05 -18.55 -9.36
CA ALA A 28 -3.20 -17.20 -9.89
C ALA A 28 -3.61 -17.24 -11.36
N GLN A 29 -2.93 -18.01 -12.20
CA GLN A 29 -3.29 -18.19 -13.62
C GLN A 29 -4.73 -18.69 -13.79
N ARG A 30 -5.16 -19.67 -12.98
CA ARG A 30 -6.55 -20.18 -13.01
C ARG A 30 -7.55 -19.09 -12.60
N TRP A 31 -7.24 -18.31 -11.56
CA TRP A 31 -8.09 -17.21 -11.12
C TRP A 31 -8.22 -16.13 -12.20
N VAL A 32 -7.11 -15.72 -12.81
CA VAL A 32 -7.10 -14.74 -13.93
C VAL A 32 -7.95 -15.24 -15.08
N PHE A 33 -7.75 -16.49 -15.50
CA PHE A 33 -8.53 -17.09 -16.58
C PHE A 33 -10.04 -17.09 -16.27
N ASN A 34 -10.42 -17.47 -15.05
CA ASN A 34 -11.81 -17.45 -14.61
C ASN A 34 -12.40 -16.03 -14.61
N CYS A 35 -11.63 -15.02 -14.19
CA CYS A 35 -12.05 -13.62 -14.24
C CYS A 35 -12.28 -13.14 -15.68
N CYS A 36 -11.35 -13.47 -16.59
CA CYS A 36 -11.48 -13.12 -18.01
C CYS A 36 -12.69 -13.79 -18.65
N GLN A 37 -12.93 -15.08 -18.39
CA GLN A 37 -14.06 -15.82 -18.96
C GLN A 37 -15.42 -15.35 -18.44
N ARG A 38 -15.53 -15.07 -17.13
CA ARG A 38 -16.81 -14.71 -16.49
C ARG A 38 -17.10 -13.20 -16.57
N GLY A 39 -16.14 -12.41 -17.02
CA GLY A 39 -16.22 -10.96 -17.07
C GLY A 39 -16.24 -10.31 -15.68
N LEU A 40 -16.50 -8.99 -15.64
CA LEU A 40 -16.39 -8.19 -14.42
C LEU A 40 -17.59 -8.33 -13.46
N ARG A 41 -18.75 -8.80 -13.94
CA ARG A 41 -20.00 -8.84 -13.13
C ARG A 41 -19.85 -9.60 -11.80
N PRO A 42 -19.21 -10.79 -11.75
CA PRO A 42 -18.98 -11.49 -10.48
C PRO A 42 -18.09 -10.71 -9.52
N LEU A 43 -17.02 -10.07 -10.01
CA LEU A 43 -16.12 -9.24 -9.19
C LEU A 43 -16.86 -8.03 -8.61
N LEU A 44 -17.70 -7.37 -9.40
CA LEU A 44 -18.52 -6.25 -8.92
C LEU A 44 -19.54 -6.68 -7.86
N LYS A 45 -20.13 -7.87 -8.01
CA LYS A 45 -21.04 -8.45 -7.01
C LYS A 45 -20.30 -8.76 -5.70
N GLU A 46 -19.13 -9.37 -5.79
CA GLU A 46 -18.27 -9.66 -4.64
C GLU A 46 -17.86 -8.36 -3.92
N PHE A 47 -17.30 -7.40 -4.66
CA PHE A 47 -16.95 -6.08 -4.11
C PHE A 47 -18.14 -5.39 -3.43
N SER A 48 -19.33 -5.44 -4.02
CA SER A 48 -20.53 -4.83 -3.43
C SER A 48 -20.93 -5.47 -2.09
N SER A 49 -20.65 -6.76 -1.90
CA SER A 49 -20.90 -7.45 -0.64
C SER A 49 -19.89 -7.10 0.45
N ILE A 50 -18.65 -6.79 0.05
CA ILE A 50 -17.53 -6.49 0.97
C ILE A 50 -17.44 -4.99 1.29
N ARG A 51 -17.79 -4.09 0.36
CA ARG A 51 -17.66 -2.63 0.55
C ARG A 51 -18.44 -2.10 1.76
N LYS A 52 -19.53 -2.77 2.16
CA LYS A 52 -20.35 -2.42 3.33
C LYS A 52 -19.90 -3.12 4.62
N PHE A 53 -18.84 -3.91 4.56
CA PHE A 53 -18.34 -4.64 5.71
C PHE A 53 -17.86 -3.66 6.78
N LEU A 54 -18.41 -3.81 7.97
CA LEU A 54 -17.94 -3.19 9.20
C LEU A 54 -17.80 -4.31 10.24
N PRO A 55 -16.74 -4.31 11.06
CA PRO A 55 -16.65 -5.22 12.19
C PRO A 55 -17.87 -5.09 13.11
N LYS A 56 -18.33 -6.20 13.70
CA LYS A 56 -19.54 -6.20 14.56
C LYS A 56 -19.43 -5.29 15.79
N SER A 57 -18.22 -5.10 16.31
CA SER A 57 -17.91 -4.29 17.49
C SER A 57 -16.99 -3.14 17.10
N ILE A 58 -17.41 -2.32 16.13
CA ILE A 58 -16.70 -1.10 15.78
C ILE A 58 -16.77 -0.10 16.94
N ASN A 59 -15.60 0.38 17.35
CA ASN A 59 -15.45 1.51 18.26
C ASN A 59 -14.61 2.60 17.58
N THR A 60 -15.05 3.86 17.68
CA THR A 60 -14.47 5.02 17.00
C THR A 60 -14.53 6.29 17.87
N VAL A 61 -14.52 6.13 19.20
CA VAL A 61 -14.63 7.25 20.15
C VAL A 61 -13.48 8.25 19.95
N TYR A 62 -12.26 7.77 19.73
CA TYR A 62 -11.12 8.67 19.52
C TYR A 62 -11.21 9.39 18.18
N PHE A 63 -11.64 8.70 17.13
CA PHE A 63 -11.90 9.32 15.83
C PHE A 63 -12.94 10.45 15.93
N ALA A 64 -14.06 10.21 16.63
CA ALA A 64 -15.12 11.20 16.81
C ALA A 64 -14.68 12.41 17.64
N LYS A 65 -13.84 12.20 18.67
CA LYS A 65 -13.33 13.27 19.54
C LYS A 65 -12.29 14.17 18.85
N ASN A 66 -11.60 13.67 17.83
CA ASN A 66 -10.49 14.36 17.17
C ASN A 66 -10.81 14.67 15.70
N SER A 67 -12.02 15.20 15.43
CA SER A 67 -12.48 15.48 14.05
C SER A 67 -11.54 16.40 13.27
N ASN A 68 -10.86 17.32 13.95
CA ASN A 68 -9.87 18.24 13.34
C ASN A 68 -8.56 17.55 12.94
N LYS A 69 -8.35 16.28 13.27
CA LYS A 69 -7.18 15.49 12.85
C LYS A 69 -7.54 14.47 11.75
N ASN A 70 -8.78 14.48 11.26
CA ASN A 70 -9.29 13.54 10.26
C ASN A 70 -9.44 14.24 8.90
N ARG A 71 -8.78 13.72 7.87
CA ARG A 71 -8.91 14.28 6.51
C ARG A 71 -10.30 14.06 5.92
N TYR A 72 -10.90 12.91 6.22
CA TYR A 72 -12.21 12.51 5.72
C TYR A 72 -13.05 11.93 6.85
N MET A 73 -14.26 12.47 7.05
CA MET A 73 -15.15 12.05 8.14
C MET A 73 -15.90 10.74 7.84
N ASP A 74 -15.94 10.33 6.57
CA ASP A 74 -16.51 9.06 6.10
C ASP A 74 -15.49 7.91 6.08
N VAL A 75 -14.22 8.19 6.40
CA VAL A 75 -13.16 7.19 6.56
C VAL A 75 -12.86 7.00 8.04
N LEU A 76 -13.44 5.97 8.64
CA LEU A 76 -13.36 5.72 10.08
C LEU A 76 -11.98 5.22 10.51
N CYS A 77 -11.47 5.73 11.63
CA CYS A 77 -10.32 5.15 12.35
C CYS A 77 -10.84 4.30 13.52
N LEU A 78 -10.48 3.02 13.55
CA LEU A 78 -10.98 2.07 14.56
C LEU A 78 -10.17 2.19 15.86
N ASP A 79 -10.84 2.28 17.00
CA ASP A 79 -10.18 2.38 18.31
C ASP A 79 -9.35 1.13 18.64
N ASP A 80 -9.86 -0.06 18.32
CA ASP A 80 -9.24 -1.35 18.66
C ASP A 80 -7.85 -1.55 18.05
N THR A 81 -7.59 -0.90 16.92
CA THR A 81 -6.32 -1.04 16.18
C THR A 81 -5.63 0.29 15.93
N ARG A 82 -6.11 1.40 16.51
CA ARG A 82 -5.48 2.70 16.28
C ARG A 82 -4.03 2.69 16.76
N VAL A 83 -3.18 3.45 16.09
CA VAL A 83 -1.86 3.76 16.63
C VAL A 83 -2.03 4.79 17.74
N VAL A 84 -1.39 4.55 18.88
CA VAL A 84 -1.40 5.47 20.03
C VAL A 84 -0.06 6.20 20.05
N LEU A 85 -0.08 7.53 19.97
CA LEU A 85 1.15 8.32 19.95
C LEU A 85 1.88 8.23 21.29
N GLN A 86 3.04 7.57 21.28
CA GLN A 86 3.87 7.43 22.47
C GLN A 86 4.55 8.76 22.83
N GLY A 87 4.47 9.16 24.11
CA GLY A 87 5.03 10.42 24.59
C GLY A 87 4.05 11.61 24.52
N ARG A 88 2.80 11.38 24.11
CA ARG A 88 1.70 12.35 24.26
C ARG A 88 0.81 11.98 25.46
N PRO A 89 0.15 12.96 26.11
CA PRO A 89 -0.94 12.71 27.05
C PRO A 89 -2.12 11.96 26.41
N LYS A 90 -2.88 11.20 27.20
CA LYS A 90 -4.01 10.37 26.71
C LYS A 90 -5.09 11.14 25.96
N ASP A 91 -5.27 12.42 26.26
CA ASP A 91 -6.23 13.30 25.62
C ASP A 91 -5.71 13.90 24.30
N ASN A 92 -4.42 13.70 23.98
CA ASN A 92 -3.77 14.15 22.74
C ASN A 92 -2.90 13.03 22.10
N ASP A 93 -3.24 11.77 22.32
CA ASP A 93 -2.49 10.61 21.79
C ASP A 93 -3.01 10.09 20.43
N TYR A 94 -3.93 10.83 19.81
CA TYR A 94 -4.62 10.43 18.59
C TYR A 94 -3.90 10.89 17.32
N ILE A 95 -3.75 9.93 16.39
CA ILE A 95 -3.45 10.10 14.98
C ILE A 95 -4.40 9.19 14.19
N HIS A 96 -4.87 9.61 13.01
CA HIS A 96 -5.71 8.78 12.14
C HIS A 96 -4.86 7.73 11.42
N ALA A 97 -4.51 6.67 12.17
CA ALA A 97 -3.70 5.56 11.71
C ALA A 97 -4.12 4.27 12.44
N ASN A 98 -4.15 3.15 11.71
CA ASN A 98 -4.48 1.84 12.25
C ASN A 98 -3.38 0.81 11.93
N TRP A 99 -3.12 -0.07 12.89
CA TRP A 99 -2.35 -1.29 12.66
C TRP A 99 -3.14 -2.28 11.79
N VAL A 100 -2.51 -2.75 10.73
CA VAL A 100 -3.03 -3.80 9.85
C VAL A 100 -2.08 -4.97 9.86
N GLN A 101 -2.58 -6.15 10.26
CA GLN A 101 -1.81 -7.39 10.24
C GLN A 101 -2.29 -8.30 9.11
N LEU A 102 -1.37 -8.68 8.25
CA LEU A 102 -1.63 -9.66 7.20
C LEU A 102 -1.59 -11.09 7.75
N PRO A 103 -2.19 -12.08 7.05
CA PRO A 103 -2.07 -13.49 7.40
C PRO A 103 -0.62 -14.00 7.47
N SER A 104 0.32 -13.33 6.77
CA SER A 104 1.76 -13.60 6.85
C SER A 104 2.41 -13.09 8.13
N HIS A 105 1.62 -12.62 9.10
CA HIS A 105 2.04 -11.92 10.32
C HIS A 105 2.78 -10.60 10.11
N ARG A 106 2.97 -10.16 8.87
CA ARG A 106 3.54 -8.84 8.56
C ARG A 106 2.56 -7.75 9.01
N LYS A 107 3.08 -6.77 9.72
CA LYS A 107 2.33 -5.62 10.24
C LYS A 107 2.64 -4.37 9.42
N TYR A 108 1.61 -3.57 9.22
CA TYR A 108 1.66 -2.29 8.55
C TYR A 108 0.93 -1.27 9.42
N ILE A 109 1.32 -0.01 9.27
CA ILE A 109 0.50 1.11 9.69
C ILE A 109 -0.14 1.67 8.43
N CYS A 110 -1.46 1.68 8.37
CA CYS A 110 -2.22 2.38 7.34
C CYS A 110 -2.73 3.68 7.94
N THR A 111 -2.41 4.80 7.29
CA THR A 111 -2.70 6.16 7.77
C THR A 111 -3.18 7.03 6.61
N GLN A 112 -3.95 8.07 6.91
CA GLN A 112 -4.25 9.12 5.94
C GLN A 112 -2.96 9.86 5.51
N GLY A 113 -3.01 10.54 4.36
CA GLY A 113 -2.01 11.56 4.01
C GLY A 113 -2.02 12.66 5.07
N PRO A 114 -0.88 12.99 5.73
CA PRO A 114 -0.83 13.99 6.79
C PRO A 114 -1.53 15.29 6.40
N LEU A 115 -2.28 15.87 7.34
CA LEU A 115 -2.73 17.27 7.33
C LEU A 115 -1.60 18.15 7.89
N ASP A 116 -1.61 19.44 7.58
CA ASP A 116 -0.59 20.38 8.05
C ASP A 116 -0.45 20.35 9.59
N GLU A 117 -1.58 20.28 10.29
CA GLU A 117 -1.68 20.19 11.76
C GLU A 117 -1.29 18.83 12.35
N THR A 118 -1.11 17.79 11.52
CA THR A 118 -0.77 16.42 11.95
C THR A 118 0.61 15.95 11.49
N VAL A 119 1.39 16.79 10.79
CA VAL A 119 2.72 16.39 10.30
C VAL A 119 3.67 16.01 11.44
N GLU A 120 3.64 16.77 12.55
CA GLU A 120 4.42 16.45 13.75
C GLU A 120 4.01 15.09 14.34
N ASP A 121 2.70 14.85 14.47
CA ASP A 121 2.15 13.59 14.99
C ASP A 121 2.54 12.40 14.09
N PHE A 122 2.52 12.59 12.76
CA PHE A 122 2.98 11.59 11.80
C PHE A 122 4.45 11.22 12.00
N TRP A 123 5.34 12.21 12.12
CA TRP A 123 6.75 11.92 12.34
C TRP A 123 7.05 11.35 13.72
N LEU A 124 6.30 11.77 14.74
CA LEU A 124 6.39 11.18 16.08
C LEU A 124 6.02 9.70 16.03
N MET A 125 4.94 9.34 15.33
CA MET A 125 4.54 7.96 15.09
C MET A 125 5.66 7.18 14.37
N VAL A 126 6.16 7.68 13.24
CA VAL A 126 7.22 7.02 12.46
C VAL A 126 8.45 6.75 13.32
N PHE A 127 8.89 7.74 14.10
CA PHE A 127 10.08 7.62 14.94
C PHE A 127 9.88 6.64 16.10
N LYS A 128 8.77 6.78 16.85
CA LYS A 128 8.50 5.94 18.05
C LYS A 128 8.20 4.48 17.69
N GLU A 129 7.48 4.26 16.59
CA GLU A 129 7.19 2.92 16.07
C GLU A 129 8.36 2.33 15.24
N LYS A 130 9.49 3.04 15.15
CA LYS A 130 10.71 2.62 14.45
C LYS A 130 10.44 2.21 13.00
N VAL A 131 9.58 2.96 12.33
CA VAL A 131 9.23 2.74 10.92
C VAL A 131 10.44 3.02 10.05
N ALA A 132 10.89 2.01 9.30
CA ALA A 132 12.04 2.12 8.42
C ALA A 132 11.69 2.58 6.99
N VAL A 133 10.46 2.36 6.56
CA VAL A 133 10.00 2.64 5.18
C VAL A 133 8.61 3.26 5.22
N ILE A 134 8.46 4.38 4.50
CA ILE A 134 7.18 5.05 4.26
C ILE A 134 6.85 4.85 2.77
N ILE A 135 5.64 4.40 2.49
CA ILE A 135 5.12 4.27 1.11
C ILE A 135 4.00 5.29 0.96
N MET A 136 4.23 6.31 0.14
CA MET A 136 3.23 7.31 -0.23
C MET A 136 2.58 6.90 -1.56
N LEU A 137 1.25 6.84 -1.57
CA LEU A 137 0.44 6.32 -2.69
C LEU A 137 -0.38 7.41 -3.41
N CYS A 138 -0.11 8.68 -3.10
CA CYS A 138 -0.78 9.84 -3.68
C CYS A 138 0.25 10.94 -3.95
N ASP A 139 -0.10 11.89 -4.81
CA ASP A 139 0.63 13.16 -4.90
C ASP A 139 0.20 14.11 -3.78
N LEU A 140 0.92 15.21 -3.57
CA LEU A 140 0.52 16.24 -2.60
C LEU A 140 -0.83 16.87 -2.98
N CYS A 141 -1.05 17.07 -4.29
CA CYS A 141 -2.26 17.64 -4.86
C CYS A 141 -2.65 16.86 -6.12
N GLU A 142 -3.92 16.47 -6.20
CA GLU A 142 -4.49 15.74 -7.33
C GLU A 142 -5.74 16.46 -7.81
N SER A 143 -5.79 16.80 -9.10
CA SER A 143 -6.94 17.52 -9.69
C SER A 143 -7.33 18.82 -8.95
N GLY A 144 -6.35 19.51 -8.35
CA GLY A 144 -6.55 20.75 -7.60
C GLY A 144 -6.95 20.56 -6.14
N GLU A 145 -7.13 19.31 -5.67
CA GLU A 145 -7.41 19.01 -4.27
C GLU A 145 -6.15 18.53 -3.55
N THR A 146 -5.87 19.13 -2.39
CA THR A 146 -4.79 18.67 -1.50
C THR A 146 -5.12 17.28 -0.95
N LYS A 147 -4.28 16.29 -1.25
CA LYS A 147 -4.36 14.92 -0.73
C LYS A 147 -3.39 14.66 0.41
N CYS A 148 -2.31 15.43 0.49
CA CYS A 148 -1.26 15.26 1.49
C CYS A 148 -0.49 16.57 1.72
N ALA A 149 -0.15 16.89 2.98
CA ALA A 149 0.74 17.99 3.33
C ALA A 149 2.19 17.69 2.91
N GLU A 150 3.02 18.72 2.74
CA GLU A 150 4.46 18.53 2.53
C GLU A 150 5.13 18.13 3.86
N TYR A 151 5.19 16.83 4.12
CA TYR A 151 5.77 16.29 5.35
C TYR A 151 7.25 15.95 5.22
N TYR A 152 7.89 16.10 4.06
CA TYR A 152 9.30 15.74 3.86
C TYR A 152 10.02 16.74 2.95
N PRO A 153 11.32 16.99 3.16
CA PRO A 153 12.11 17.84 2.27
C PRO A 153 12.36 17.17 0.91
N ASN A 154 11.85 17.77 -0.17
CA ASN A 154 12.04 17.28 -1.54
C ASN A 154 13.50 17.38 -2.04
N ALA A 155 14.24 18.42 -1.63
CA ALA A 155 15.60 18.67 -2.11
C ALA A 155 16.69 18.11 -1.18
N ILE A 156 17.76 17.55 -1.77
CA ILE A 156 18.91 16.99 -1.05
C ILE A 156 19.52 18.03 -0.12
N GLY A 157 19.87 17.60 1.09
CA GLY A 157 20.53 18.44 2.09
C GLY A 157 19.60 19.44 2.78
N LYS A 158 18.39 19.67 2.25
CA LYS A 158 17.35 20.44 2.92
C LYS A 158 16.78 19.64 4.09
N ALA A 159 16.32 20.39 5.09
CA ALA A 159 15.64 19.86 6.24
C ALA A 159 14.37 20.67 6.51
N LEU A 160 13.34 19.97 6.97
CA LEU A 160 12.13 20.56 7.53
C LEU A 160 12.10 20.24 9.03
N THR A 161 11.45 21.09 9.82
CA THR A 161 11.30 20.92 11.26
C THR A 161 9.83 21.00 11.61
N PHE A 162 9.33 20.00 12.33
CA PHE A 162 7.95 19.85 12.75
C PHE A 162 7.97 19.61 14.26
N GLY A 163 7.63 20.65 15.04
CA GLY A 163 7.88 20.65 16.48
C GLY A 163 9.36 20.41 16.78
N ASP A 164 9.64 19.42 17.64
CA ASP A 164 11.00 19.00 18.01
C ASP A 164 11.65 18.03 17.01
N ILE A 165 10.94 17.67 15.94
CA ILE A 165 11.39 16.67 14.97
C ILE A 165 11.98 17.34 13.74
N LYS A 166 13.23 17.02 13.43
CA LYS A 166 13.93 17.47 12.23
C LYS A 166 14.06 16.33 11.23
N VAL A 167 13.58 16.57 10.01
CA VAL A 167 13.62 15.62 8.90
C VAL A 167 14.53 16.18 7.82
N LYS A 168 15.58 15.45 7.44
CA LYS A 168 16.57 15.88 6.45
C LYS A 168 16.64 14.89 5.29
N ASN A 169 16.65 15.40 4.06
CA ASN A 169 16.89 14.57 2.88
C ASN A 169 18.39 14.33 2.68
N LEU A 170 18.79 13.06 2.67
CA LEU A 170 20.19 12.65 2.57
C LEU A 170 20.64 12.28 1.15
N GLN A 171 19.72 11.88 0.27
CA GLN A 171 20.08 11.32 -1.04
C GLN A 171 19.35 12.01 -2.19
N LYS A 172 20.02 12.06 -3.34
CA LYS A 172 19.37 12.45 -4.60
C LYS A 172 18.18 11.57 -4.85
N GLN A 173 17.08 12.20 -5.23
CA GLN A 173 15.90 11.55 -5.75
C GLN A 173 16.32 10.48 -6.77
N LYS A 174 16.02 9.22 -6.46
CA LYS A 174 16.16 8.12 -7.42
C LYS A 174 14.78 7.78 -7.92
N SER A 175 14.57 7.94 -9.22
CA SER A 175 13.38 7.40 -9.87
C SER A 175 13.64 5.94 -10.20
N VAL A 176 12.77 5.05 -9.73
CA VAL A 176 12.75 3.63 -10.09
C VAL A 176 11.41 3.39 -10.76
N ASP A 177 11.43 3.31 -12.09
CA ASP A 177 10.21 3.24 -12.91
C ASP A 177 9.25 4.40 -12.59
N THR A 178 8.06 4.10 -12.06
CA THR A 178 7.02 5.07 -11.67
C THR A 178 7.16 5.55 -10.22
N MET A 179 8.16 5.07 -9.48
CA MET A 179 8.37 5.40 -8.06
C MET A 179 9.48 6.40 -7.87
N ILE A 180 9.31 7.27 -6.86
CA ILE A 180 10.32 8.21 -6.42
C ILE A 180 10.80 7.79 -5.02
N CYS A 181 12.10 7.61 -4.87
CA CYS A 181 12.71 7.18 -3.61
C CYS A 181 13.56 8.29 -2.98
N PHE A 182 13.33 8.51 -1.68
CA PHE A 182 14.12 9.41 -0.83
C PHE A 182 14.75 8.62 0.33
N THR A 183 15.93 9.05 0.78
CA THR A 183 16.51 8.60 2.06
C THR A 183 16.47 9.76 3.03
N LEU A 184 15.76 9.58 4.14
CA LEU A 184 15.53 10.63 5.12
C LEU A 184 16.26 10.30 6.43
N ALA A 185 16.91 11.30 7.02
CA ALA A 185 17.32 11.27 8.42
C ALA A 185 16.26 11.96 9.26
N VAL A 186 15.91 11.36 10.39
CA VAL A 186 14.95 11.90 11.35
C VAL A 186 15.63 11.99 12.72
N GLU A 187 15.62 13.19 13.29
CA GLU A 187 16.20 13.50 14.60
C GLU A 187 15.10 14.12 15.47
N ILE A 188 14.97 13.67 16.72
CA ILE A 188 14.15 14.34 17.74
C ILE A 188 15.10 15.05 18.69
N ARG A 189 14.86 16.34 18.94
CA ARG A 189 15.64 17.16 19.88
C ARG A 189 15.19 17.00 21.33
#